data_AF-A0A174FKU1-F1
#
_entry.id   AF-A0A174FKU1-F1
#
_cell.length_a   1.000
_cell.length_b   1.000
_cell.length_c   1.000
_cell.angle_alpha   90.00
_cell.angle_beta   90.00
_cell.angle_gamma   90.00
#
_symmetry.space_group_name_H-M   'P 1'
#
loop_
_entity.id
_entity.type
_entity.pdbx_description
1 polymer ?
#
loop_
_entity_poly.entity_id
_entity_poly.type
_entity_poly.pdbx_seq_one_letter_code
_entity_poly.pdbx_strand_id
1 'polypeptide(L)'
;MEAGIAAANQNFVLARSGMTDEALNVALMAPKQEVYLETETKNVMSVEIPVFKYKTRTSDPNDIYSYGFAFTSSDLDDAVKSLADLLPDMLRLAECEKSCQLMAAEIEKTRRRVNALEHVMIPDTQSNIRYITMKLDENERSSQTRLMKVKDMMLEEAHHYSEREVVPVVDEM
;
A
#
# COMPACT_ATOMS: atom_id res chain seq x y z
N MET A 1 -18.57 6.65 21.07
CA MET A 1 -17.46 7.43 21.67
C MET A 1 -17.85 8.89 21.89
N GLU A 2 -18.27 9.65 20.87
CA GLU A 2 -18.57 11.09 21.02
C GLU A 2 -19.62 11.39 22.10
N ALA A 3 -20.70 10.61 22.18
CA ALA A 3 -21.69 10.74 23.24
C ALA A 3 -21.10 10.54 24.66
N GLY A 4 -20.11 9.65 24.78
CA GLY A 4 -19.42 9.40 26.05
C GLY A 4 -18.50 10.56 26.42
N ILE A 5 -17.74 11.10 25.46
CA ILE A 5 -16.89 12.29 25.69
C ILE A 5 -17.75 13.51 26.05
N ALA A 6 -18.89 13.69 25.37
CA ALA A 6 -19.83 14.76 25.68
C ALA A 6 -20.38 14.64 27.10
N ALA A 7 -20.76 13.44 27.54
CA ALA A 7 -21.23 13.19 28.90
C ALA A 7 -20.12 13.44 29.94
N ALA A 8 -18.90 12.96 29.70
CA ALA A 8 -17.75 13.21 30.56
C ALA A 8 -17.45 14.72 30.72
N ASN A 9 -17.49 15.46 29.61
CA ASN A 9 -17.30 16.90 29.62
C ASN A 9 -18.42 17.65 30.34
N GLN A 10 -19.68 17.20 30.20
CA GLN A 10 -20.80 17.78 30.94
C GLN A 10 -20.61 17.62 32.45
N ASN A 11 -20.25 16.41 32.91
CA ASN A 11 -19.97 16.14 34.32
C ASN A 11 -18.78 16.97 34.83
N PHE A 12 -17.73 17.12 34.01
CA PHE A 12 -16.58 17.96 34.35
C PHE A 12 -16.94 19.45 34.49
N VAL A 13 -17.80 19.97 33.62
CA VAL A 13 -18.27 21.37 33.69
C VAL A 13 -19.13 21.59 34.93
N LEU A 14 -19.97 20.62 35.30
CA LEU A 14 -20.77 20.65 36.53
C LEU A 14 -19.85 20.64 37.77
N ALA A 15 -18.86 19.74 37.80
CA ALA A 15 -17.86 19.68 38.86
C ALA A 15 -17.08 21.00 39.02
N ARG A 16 -16.66 21.62 37.91
CA ARG A 16 -15.99 22.92 37.91
C ARG A 16 -16.89 24.05 38.42
N SER A 17 -18.20 23.97 38.19
CA SER A 17 -19.15 24.97 38.70
C SER A 17 -19.37 24.85 40.22
N GLY A 18 -19.21 23.65 40.77
CA GLY A 18 -19.36 23.38 42.21
C GLY A 18 -18.08 23.53 43.05
N MET A 19 -16.91 23.68 42.42
CA MET A 19 -15.60 23.73 43.08
C MET A 19 -14.86 25.02 42.71
N THR A 20 -13.90 25.46 43.54
CA THR A 20 -13.02 26.57 43.15
C THR A 20 -11.94 26.08 42.19
N ASP A 21 -11.50 26.94 41.27
CA ASP A 21 -10.49 26.60 40.26
C ASP A 21 -9.16 26.18 40.92
N GLU A 22 -8.82 26.69 42.12
CA GLU A 22 -7.63 26.29 42.88
C GLU A 22 -7.75 24.86 43.41
N ALA A 23 -8.93 24.48 43.95
CA ALA A 23 -9.16 23.15 44.49
C ALA A 23 -9.09 22.07 43.38
N LEU A 24 -9.65 22.38 42.21
CA LEU A 24 -9.59 21.51 41.03
C LEU A 24 -8.14 21.31 40.55
N ASN A 25 -7.36 22.40 40.45
CA ASN A 25 -5.97 22.31 40.01
C ASN A 25 -5.12 21.49 41.00
N VAL A 26 -5.28 21.70 42.31
CA VAL A 26 -4.55 20.94 43.33
C VAL A 26 -4.92 19.45 43.28
N ALA A 27 -6.19 19.12 43.02
CA ALA A 27 -6.65 17.74 42.88
C ALA A 27 -6.04 17.01 41.68
N LEU A 28 -5.76 17.71 40.58
CA LEU A 28 -5.24 17.13 39.33
C LEU A 28 -3.71 17.22 39.19
N MET A 29 -3.03 17.95 40.07
CA MET A 29 -1.57 18.17 40.00
C MET A 29 -0.73 16.91 40.20
N ALA A 30 -1.23 15.92 40.95
CA ALA A 30 -0.48 14.71 41.29
C ALA A 30 -1.31 13.44 41.02
N PRO A 31 -1.37 12.96 39.76
CA PRO A 31 -2.02 11.69 39.46
C PRO A 31 -1.24 10.52 40.09
N LYS A 32 -1.95 9.64 40.79
CA LYS A 32 -1.40 8.38 41.32
C LYS A 32 -1.30 7.32 40.22
N GLN A 33 -2.21 7.36 39.26
CA GLN A 33 -2.32 6.42 38.16
C GLN A 33 -1.64 6.96 36.90
N GLU A 34 -0.59 6.27 36.47
CA GLU A 34 0.07 6.49 35.19
C GLU A 34 -0.34 5.38 34.20
N VAL A 35 -0.68 5.78 32.98
CA VAL A 35 -1.00 4.87 31.88
C VAL A 35 0.17 4.83 30.91
N TYR A 36 0.76 3.65 30.74
CA TYR A 36 1.82 3.40 29.78
C TYR A 36 1.22 2.77 28.52
N LEU A 37 1.51 3.36 27.36
CA LEU A 37 1.13 2.80 26.07
C LEU A 37 2.32 2.04 25.47
N GLU A 38 2.14 0.75 25.23
CA GLU A 38 3.06 -0.08 24.47
C GLU A 38 2.50 -0.28 23.06
N THR A 39 3.30 0.02 22.04
CA THR A 39 2.94 -0.20 20.65
C THR A 39 3.65 -1.44 20.13
N GLU A 40 2.88 -2.42 19.70
CA GLU A 40 3.37 -3.59 18.96
C GLU A 40 3.00 -3.45 17.48
N THR A 41 3.67 -4.19 16.60
CA THR A 41 3.32 -4.25 15.18
C THR A 41 2.88 -5.65 14.81
N LYS A 42 1.84 -5.74 13.99
CA LYS A 42 1.31 -6.98 13.43
C LYS A 42 1.29 -6.87 11.91
N ASN A 43 1.82 -7.88 11.23
CA ASN A 43 1.77 -7.92 9.77
C ASN A 43 0.43 -8.50 9.30
N VAL A 44 -0.27 -7.76 8.44
CA VAL A 44 -1.47 -8.23 7.73
C VAL A 44 -1.34 -7.83 6.26
N MET A 45 -1.35 -8.81 5.35
CA MET A 45 -1.24 -8.59 3.90
C MET A 45 -0.01 -7.74 3.50
N SER A 46 1.14 -7.99 4.14
CA SER A 46 2.39 -7.25 3.94
C SER A 46 2.35 -5.78 4.37
N VAL A 47 1.32 -5.37 5.12
CA VAL A 47 1.23 -4.08 5.79
C VAL A 47 1.48 -4.28 7.27
N GLU A 48 2.42 -3.53 7.83
CA GLU A 48 2.66 -3.48 9.27
C GLU A 48 1.62 -2.57 9.93
N ILE A 49 0.76 -3.16 10.75
CA ILE A 49 -0.33 -2.50 11.44
C ILE A 49 0.05 -2.34 12.93
N PRO A 50 -0.05 -1.15 13.52
CA PRO A 50 0.19 -0.98 14.95
C PRO A 50 -0.94 -1.63 15.76
N VAL A 51 -0.58 -2.25 16.89
CA VAL A 51 -1.50 -2.77 17.90
C VAL A 51 -1.17 -2.05 19.21
N PHE A 52 -2.17 -1.42 19.82
CA PHE A 52 -1.96 -0.65 21.04
C PHE A 52 -2.30 -1.49 22.28
N LYS A 53 -1.31 -1.69 23.16
CA LYS A 53 -1.50 -2.26 24.49
C LYS A 53 -1.31 -1.15 25.52
N TYR A 54 -2.18 -1.10 26.53
CA TYR A 54 -1.99 -0.19 27.65
C TYR A 54 -1.70 -0.98 28.93
N LYS A 55 -0.80 -0.44 29.76
CA LYS A 55 -0.48 -0.95 31.09
C LYS A 55 -0.72 0.16 32.10
N THR A 56 -1.41 -0.16 33.18
CA THR A 56 -1.60 0.72 34.33
C THR A 56 -0.57 0.35 35.40
N ARG A 57 0.09 1.35 36.01
CA ARG A 57 1.12 1.12 37.04
C ARG A 57 0.59 0.41 38.30
N THR A 58 -0.68 0.65 38.66
CA THR A 58 -1.38 -0.02 39.76
C THR A 58 -2.66 -0.68 39.25
N SER A 59 -2.92 -1.92 39.67
CA SER A 59 -4.12 -2.68 39.28
C SER A 59 -5.35 -2.41 40.15
N ASP A 60 -5.28 -1.47 41.10
CA ASP A 60 -6.38 -1.15 42.00
C ASP A 60 -7.38 -0.18 41.31
N PRO A 61 -8.65 -0.56 41.12
CA PRO A 61 -9.68 0.31 40.57
C PRO A 61 -9.92 1.61 41.38
N ASN A 62 -9.51 1.65 42.65
CA ASN A 62 -9.68 2.82 43.50
C ASN A 62 -8.57 3.87 43.36
N ASP A 63 -7.45 3.55 42.70
CA ASP A 63 -6.34 4.48 42.47
C ASP A 63 -6.63 5.51 41.36
N ILE A 64 -7.78 5.37 40.69
CA ILE A 64 -8.31 6.35 39.73
C ILE A 64 -8.52 7.71 40.41
N TYR A 65 -8.94 7.71 41.69
CA TYR A 65 -9.14 8.93 42.47
C TYR A 65 -7.84 9.34 43.16
N SER A 66 -7.10 10.24 42.52
CA SER A 66 -5.79 10.70 43.01
C SER A 66 -5.87 11.85 44.03
N TYR A 67 -7.07 12.35 44.28
CA TYR A 67 -7.36 13.51 45.13
C TYR A 67 -8.07 13.16 46.42
N GLY A 68 -8.05 14.08 47.40
CA GLY A 68 -8.72 13.90 48.68
C GLY A 68 -10.21 14.27 48.61
N PHE A 69 -11.08 13.35 49.05
CA PHE A 69 -12.55 13.51 49.07
C PHE A 69 -13.07 14.68 49.91
N ALA A 70 -12.22 15.37 50.68
CA ALA A 70 -12.63 16.45 51.57
C ALA A 70 -13.06 17.72 50.84
N PHE A 71 -12.52 17.98 49.65
CA PHE A 71 -12.78 19.19 48.87
C PHE A 71 -13.24 18.90 47.44
N THR A 72 -13.46 17.64 47.08
CA THR A 72 -13.87 17.23 45.73
C THR A 72 -15.35 16.87 45.67
N SER A 73 -16.00 17.19 44.54
CA SER A 73 -17.40 16.86 44.28
C SER A 73 -17.55 15.46 43.69
N SER A 74 -18.68 14.81 43.95
CA SER A 74 -19.04 13.52 43.32
C SER A 74 -19.13 13.62 41.80
N ASP A 75 -19.46 14.80 41.27
CA ASP A 75 -19.51 15.04 39.83
C ASP A 75 -18.11 14.94 39.18
N LEU A 76 -17.05 15.30 39.93
CA LEU A 76 -15.67 15.13 39.49
C LEU A 76 -15.27 13.65 39.44
N ASP A 77 -15.72 12.86 40.43
CA ASP A 77 -15.49 11.43 40.48
C ASP A 77 -16.13 10.75 39.25
N ASP A 78 -17.39 11.09 38.96
CA ASP A 78 -18.13 10.57 37.80
C ASP A 78 -17.50 10.99 36.47
N ALA A 79 -17.01 12.23 36.37
CA ALA A 79 -16.30 12.71 35.19
C ALA A 79 -15.00 11.92 34.94
N VAL A 80 -14.18 11.73 35.97
CA VAL A 80 -12.91 10.99 35.87
C VAL A 80 -13.17 9.52 35.53
N LYS A 81 -14.15 8.89 36.17
CA LYS A 81 -14.53 7.50 35.89
C LYS A 81 -15.02 7.33 34.45
N SER A 82 -15.90 8.20 33.97
CA SER A 82 -16.40 8.14 32.60
C SER A 82 -15.28 8.29 31.56
N LEU A 83 -14.29 9.13 31.83
CA LEU A 83 -13.12 9.29 30.96
C LEU A 83 -12.20 8.06 30.99
N ALA A 84 -11.99 7.47 32.17
CA ALA A 84 -11.21 6.25 32.33
C ALA A 84 -11.84 5.06 31.58
N ASP A 85 -13.17 4.92 31.65
CA ASP A 85 -13.92 3.87 30.94
C ASP A 85 -13.90 4.08 29.41
N LEU A 86 -13.80 5.32 28.93
CA LEU A 86 -13.72 5.64 27.49
C LEU A 86 -12.32 5.45 26.91
N LEU A 87 -11.27 5.54 27.71
CA LEU A 87 -9.88 5.49 27.24
C LEU A 87 -9.54 4.20 26.46
N PRO A 88 -9.94 2.99 26.89
CA PRO A 88 -9.73 1.76 26.11
C PRO A 88 -10.39 1.79 24.73
N ASP A 89 -11.60 2.34 24.63
CA ASP A 89 -12.32 2.47 23.36
C ASP A 89 -11.67 3.53 22.46
N MET A 90 -11.09 4.59 23.04
CA MET A 90 -10.26 5.57 22.32
C MET A 90 -9.03 4.96 21.70
N LEU A 91 -8.31 4.13 22.45
CA LEU A 91 -7.15 3.42 21.93
C LEU A 91 -7.52 2.45 20.80
N ARG A 92 -8.63 1.71 20.94
CA ARG A 92 -9.13 0.83 19.87
C ARG A 92 -9.53 1.58 18.61
N LEU A 93 -10.20 2.72 18.74
CA LEU A 93 -10.56 3.54 17.59
C LEU A 93 -9.31 4.04 16.86
N ALA A 94 -8.34 4.57 17.60
CA ALA A 94 -7.07 5.04 17.04
C ALA A 94 -6.31 3.91 16.32
N GLU A 95 -6.30 2.70 16.89
CA GLU A 95 -5.74 1.51 16.26
C GLU A 95 -6.42 1.22 14.92
N CYS A 96 -7.74 1.09 14.91
CA CYS A 96 -8.53 0.81 13.71
C CYS A 96 -8.39 1.88 12.63
N GLU A 97 -8.42 3.16 13.02
CA GLU A 97 -8.27 4.27 12.09
C GLU A 97 -6.90 4.24 11.43
N LYS A 98 -5.84 4.07 12.23
CA LYS A 98 -4.48 4.02 11.69
C LYS A 98 -4.26 2.81 10.80
N SER A 99 -4.81 1.66 11.19
CA SER A 99 -4.82 0.44 10.39
C SER A 99 -5.47 0.67 9.03
N CYS A 100 -6.66 1.28 9.01
CA CYS A 100 -7.40 1.57 7.80
C CYS A 100 -6.63 2.51 6.86
N GLN A 101 -6.03 3.57 7.40
CA GLN A 101 -5.21 4.51 6.62
C GLN A 101 -4.02 3.82 5.95
N LEU A 102 -3.29 2.98 6.69
CA LEU A 102 -2.12 2.26 6.15
C LEU A 102 -2.53 1.24 5.07
N MET A 103 -3.61 0.49 5.31
CA MET A 103 -4.14 -0.47 4.35
C MET A 103 -4.63 0.23 3.07
N ALA A 104 -5.35 1.35 3.20
CA ALA A 104 -5.84 2.11 2.06
C ALA A 104 -4.69 2.61 1.17
N ALA A 105 -3.62 3.12 1.78
CA ALA A 105 -2.43 3.57 1.05
C ALA A 105 -1.76 2.43 0.28
N GLU A 106 -1.67 1.24 0.86
CA GLU A 106 -1.03 0.09 0.19
C GLU A 106 -1.91 -0.49 -0.93
N ILE A 107 -3.24 -0.51 -0.74
CA ILE A 107 -4.19 -0.87 -1.80
C ILE A 107 -4.08 0.10 -2.96
N GLU A 108 -3.96 1.41 -2.70
CA GLU A 108 -3.82 2.40 -3.76
C GLU A 108 -2.53 2.22 -4.56
N LYS A 109 -1.39 1.99 -3.88
CA LYS A 109 -0.13 1.66 -4.56
C LYS A 109 -0.26 0.41 -5.43
N THR A 110 -0.91 -0.63 -4.92
CA THR A 110 -1.13 -1.87 -5.65
C THR A 110 -2.00 -1.65 -6.88
N ARG A 111 -3.09 -0.89 -6.75
CA ARG A 111 -3.95 -0.51 -7.89
C ARG A 111 -3.19 0.27 -8.95
N ARG A 112 -2.36 1.24 -8.54
CA ARG A 112 -1.52 2.02 -9.48
C ARG A 112 -0.54 1.11 -10.23
N ARG A 113 0.07 0.13 -9.55
CA ARG A 113 0.97 -0.86 -10.18
C ARG A 113 0.26 -1.74 -11.18
N VAL A 114 -0.92 -2.27 -10.83
CA VAL A 114 -1.74 -3.08 -11.75
C VAL A 114 -2.10 -2.26 -12.99
N ASN A 115 -2.55 -1.02 -12.82
CA ASN A 115 -2.91 -0.14 -13.93
C ASN A 115 -1.73 0.15 -14.86
N ALA A 116 -0.52 0.38 -14.31
CA ALA A 116 0.69 0.57 -15.11
C ALA A 116 1.07 -0.70 -15.89
N LEU A 117 0.88 -1.89 -15.30
CA LEU A 117 1.12 -3.15 -15.98
C LEU A 117 0.13 -3.35 -17.14
N GLU A 118 -1.16 -3.18 -16.88
CA GLU A 118 -2.23 -3.45 -17.85
C GLU A 118 -2.22 -2.48 -19.04
N HIS A 119 -2.01 -1.19 -18.78
CA HIS A 119 -2.20 -0.17 -19.80
C HIS A 119 -0.90 0.39 -20.40
N VAL A 120 0.26 0.07 -19.81
CA VAL A 120 1.56 0.54 -20.33
C VAL A 120 2.48 -0.63 -20.63
N MET A 121 2.88 -1.39 -19.60
CA MET A 121 3.93 -2.40 -19.77
C MET A 121 3.52 -3.55 -20.69
N ILE A 122 2.30 -4.07 -20.56
CA ILE A 122 1.81 -5.18 -21.39
C ILE A 122 1.69 -4.75 -22.88
N PRO A 123 1.00 -3.64 -23.22
CA PRO A 123 0.93 -3.16 -24.61
C PRO A 123 2.31 -2.89 -25.23
N ASP A 124 3.20 -2.23 -24.49
CA ASP A 124 4.55 -1.91 -24.97
C ASP A 124 5.36 -3.18 -25.22
N THR A 125 5.29 -4.16 -24.30
CA THR A 125 5.96 -5.45 -24.46
C THR A 125 5.41 -6.21 -25.67
N GLN A 126 4.10 -6.23 -25.88
CA GLN A 126 3.49 -6.85 -27.06
C GLN A 126 3.91 -6.17 -28.37
N SER A 127 4.02 -4.83 -28.37
CA SER A 127 4.51 -4.07 -29.53
C SER A 127 5.97 -4.42 -29.84
N ASN A 128 6.80 -4.49 -28.81
CA ASN A 128 8.21 -4.87 -28.93
C ASN A 128 8.38 -6.30 -29.46
N ILE A 129 7.59 -7.26 -28.95
CA ILE A 129 7.59 -8.64 -29.46
C ILE A 129 7.28 -8.64 -30.96
N ARG A 130 6.19 -7.98 -31.37
CA ARG A 130 5.79 -7.90 -32.79
C ARG A 130 6.88 -7.25 -33.66
N TYR A 131 7.52 -6.19 -33.17
CA TYR A 131 8.63 -5.56 -33.88
C TYR A 131 9.82 -6.51 -34.07
N ILE A 132 10.21 -7.23 -33.01
CA ILE A 132 11.31 -8.19 -33.07
C ILE A 132 10.97 -9.33 -34.04
N THR A 133 9.76 -9.92 -33.95
CA THR A 133 9.32 -10.99 -34.85
C THR A 133 9.36 -10.53 -36.31
N MET A 134 8.81 -9.36 -36.63
CA MET A 134 8.83 -8.83 -38.00
C MET A 134 10.25 -8.60 -38.52
N LYS A 135 11.19 -8.18 -37.66
CA LYS A 135 12.61 -8.01 -38.04
C LYS A 135 13.32 -9.35 -38.25
N LEU A 136 13.00 -10.37 -37.47
CA LEU A 136 13.53 -11.71 -37.65
C LEU A 136 13.02 -12.34 -38.95
N ASP A 137 11.72 -12.26 -39.22
CA ASP A 137 11.10 -12.79 -40.43
C ASP A 137 11.68 -12.13 -41.71
N GLU A 138 11.87 -10.80 -41.68
CA GLU A 138 12.47 -10.09 -42.80
C GLU A 138 13.94 -10.48 -43.03
N ASN A 139 14.69 -10.72 -41.95
CA ASN A 139 16.08 -11.17 -42.03
C ASN A 139 16.18 -12.61 -42.57
N GLU A 140 15.27 -13.49 -42.14
CA GLU A 140 15.16 -14.85 -42.65
C GLU A 140 14.79 -14.86 -44.14
N ARG A 141 13.82 -14.04 -44.55
CA ARG A 141 13.41 -13.88 -45.96
C ARG A 141 14.53 -13.34 -46.85
N SER A 142 15.30 -12.35 -46.37
CA SER A 142 16.50 -11.83 -47.04
C SER A 142 17.56 -12.92 -47.20
N SER A 143 17.80 -13.71 -46.16
CA SER A 143 18.76 -14.81 -46.16
C SER A 143 18.36 -15.93 -47.13
N GLN A 144 17.08 -16.31 -47.14
CA GLN A 144 16.54 -17.32 -48.06
C GLN A 144 16.66 -16.88 -49.53
N THR A 145 16.32 -15.62 -49.83
CA THR A 145 16.45 -15.06 -51.18
C THR A 145 17.91 -15.07 -51.66
N ARG A 146 18.85 -14.77 -50.75
CA ARG A 146 20.30 -14.82 -51.03
C ARG A 146 20.76 -16.24 -51.36
N LEU A 147 20.30 -17.23 -50.61
CA LEU A 147 20.58 -18.65 -50.86
C LEU A 147 20.01 -19.13 -52.21
N MET A 148 18.78 -18.72 -52.57
CA MET A 148 18.19 -19.03 -53.87
C MET A 148 19.04 -18.47 -55.02
N LYS A 149 19.45 -17.20 -54.94
CA LYS A 149 20.31 -16.60 -55.98
C LYS A 149 21.65 -17.33 -56.13
N VAL A 150 22.27 -17.73 -55.02
CA VAL A 150 23.53 -18.50 -55.07
C VAL A 150 23.31 -19.84 -55.75
N LYS A 151 22.22 -20.54 -55.42
CA LYS A 151 21.85 -21.79 -56.07
C LYS A 151 21.60 -21.62 -57.58
N ASP A 152 20.92 -20.54 -57.98
CA ASP A 152 20.64 -20.25 -59.39
C ASP A 152 21.94 -19.98 -60.18
N MET A 153 22.87 -19.21 -59.61
CA MET A 153 24.21 -18.99 -60.22
C MET A 153 25.00 -20.30 -60.37
N MET A 154 24.97 -21.17 -59.35
CA MET A 154 25.64 -22.48 -59.42
C MET A 154 24.99 -23.41 -60.47
N LEU A 155 23.67 -23.31 -60.66
CA LEU A 155 22.96 -24.06 -61.70
C LEU A 155 23.27 -23.52 -63.10
N GLU A 156 23.39 -22.20 -63.29
CA GLU A 156 23.82 -21.62 -64.56
C GLU A 156 25.26 -22.03 -64.93
N GLU A 157 26.18 -22.06 -63.96
CA GLU A 157 27.54 -22.57 -64.17
C GLU A 157 27.56 -24.08 -64.49
N ALA A 158 26.71 -24.88 -63.83
CA ALA A 158 26.63 -26.32 -64.04
C ALA A 158 25.90 -26.71 -65.35
N HIS A 159 24.92 -25.91 -65.78
CA HIS A 159 24.12 -26.14 -66.98
C HIS A 159 24.56 -25.29 -68.17
N HIS A 160 25.85 -24.93 -68.27
CA HIS A 160 26.45 -24.30 -69.46
C HIS A 160 25.61 -24.63 -70.69
N TYR A 161 24.81 -23.66 -71.17
CA TYR A 161 24.16 -23.77 -72.46
C TYR A 161 25.31 -23.96 -73.41
N SER A 162 25.50 -25.22 -73.81
CA SER A 162 26.52 -25.60 -74.72
C SER A 162 26.36 -24.71 -75.94
N GLU A 163 27.48 -24.14 -76.36
CA GLU A 163 27.77 -23.91 -77.76
C GLU A 163 27.08 -25.03 -78.58
N ARG A 164 25.91 -24.72 -79.14
CA ARG A 164 25.29 -25.51 -80.20
C ARG A 164 25.09 -24.58 -81.38
N GLU A 165 26.18 -24.54 -82.14
CA GLU A 165 26.22 -24.51 -83.60
C GLU A 165 25.23 -23.56 -84.27
N VAL A 166 25.72 -22.34 -84.51
CA VAL A 166 25.37 -21.65 -85.75
C VAL A 166 25.99 -22.47 -86.89
N VAL A 167 25.24 -23.45 -87.40
CA VAL A 167 25.61 -24.18 -88.62
C VAL A 167 25.60 -23.17 -89.78
N PRO A 168 26.69 -23.04 -90.55
CA PRO A 168 26.67 -22.16 -91.71
C PRO A 168 25.82 -22.84 -92.79
N VAL A 169 24.75 -22.17 -93.23
CA VAL A 169 24.09 -22.56 -94.48
C VAL A 169 24.99 -22.05 -95.61
N VAL A 170 25.89 -22.92 -96.08
CA VAL A 170 26.61 -22.73 -97.34
C VAL A 170 25.80 -23.45 -98.43
N ASP A 171 25.15 -22.63 -99.26
CA ASP A 171 24.95 -22.73 -100.70
C ASP A 171 24.74 -24.11 -101.37
N GLU A 172 23.54 -24.33 -101.94
CA GLU A 172 23.36 -25.18 -103.13
C GLU A 172 22.25 -24.59 -104.05
N MET A 173 22.71 -24.11 -105.21
CA MET A 173 22.07 -23.93 -106.54
C MET A 173 20.86 -22.98 -106.73
#